data_AF-A0A553AVW9-F1
#
_entry.id   AF-A0A553AVW9-F1
#
_cell.length_a   1.000
_cell.length_b   1.000
_cell.length_c   1.000
_cell.angle_alpha   90.00
_cell.angle_beta   90.00
_cell.angle_gamma   90.00
#
_symmetry.space_group_name_H-M   'P 1'
#
loop_
_entity.id
_entity.type
_entity.pdbx_description
1 polymer ?
#
loop_
_entity_poly.entity_id
_entity_poly.type
_entity_poly.pdbx_seq_one_letter_code
_entity_poly.pdbx_strand_id
1 'polypeptide(L)'
;MTTRNEQLDCLIAAFQFLRTLPAGAENEPDQRSAHALTAATFGRSGTGLPHPATDRPAPIEFERLARENALMAQHLDVLASALGACGNCWGTLHDCEECHGFGKPGGLSPDQEMFDRYVLPVLTRVMGESPLHPDIR
;
A
#
# COMPACT_ATOMS: atom_id res chain seq x y z
N MET A 1 6.97 35.54 -11.18
CA MET A 1 7.82 34.32 -11.18
C MET A 1 8.12 33.80 -9.78
N THR A 2 7.89 34.58 -8.72
CA THR A 2 8.19 34.29 -7.31
C THR A 2 7.22 33.28 -6.65
N THR A 3 5.93 33.38 -6.96
CA THR A 3 4.86 32.56 -6.35
C THR A 3 4.94 31.06 -6.64
N ARG A 4 5.48 30.67 -7.79
CA ARG A 4 5.63 29.25 -8.16
C ARG A 4 6.75 28.56 -7.38
N ASN A 5 7.81 29.30 -7.04
CA ASN A 5 8.91 28.76 -6.25
C ASN A 5 8.48 28.62 -4.78
N GLU A 6 7.73 29.60 -4.26
CA GLU A 6 7.17 29.54 -2.90
C GLU A 6 6.22 28.35 -2.71
N GLN A 7 5.35 28.05 -3.69
CA GLN A 7 4.48 26.88 -3.65
C GLN A 7 5.26 25.55 -3.70
N LEU A 8 6.33 25.49 -4.49
CA LEU A 8 7.20 24.31 -4.58
C LEU A 8 7.94 24.09 -3.26
N ASP A 9 8.43 25.15 -2.63
CA ASP A 9 9.13 25.09 -1.34
C ASP A 9 8.19 24.64 -0.22
N CYS A 10 6.94 25.12 -0.20
CA CYS A 10 5.91 24.65 0.72
C CYS A 10 5.59 23.16 0.55
N LEU A 11 5.49 22.67 -0.69
CA LEU A 11 5.25 21.24 -0.96
C LEU A 11 6.43 20.39 -0.49
N ILE A 12 7.67 20.83 -0.77
CA ILE A 12 8.88 20.13 -0.32
C ILE A 12 8.90 20.06 1.21
N ALA A 13 8.60 21.16 1.91
CA ALA A 13 8.55 21.20 3.37
C ALA A 13 7.46 20.28 3.94
N ALA A 14 6.27 20.25 3.34
CA ALA A 14 5.19 19.35 3.73
C ALA A 14 5.55 17.88 3.56
N PHE A 15 6.18 17.50 2.42
CA PHE A 15 6.64 16.13 2.20
C PHE A 15 7.78 15.73 3.15
N GLN A 16 8.69 16.65 3.47
CA GLN A 16 9.74 16.42 4.47
C GLN A 16 9.15 16.16 5.86
N PHE A 17 8.15 16.94 6.27
CA PHE A 17 7.43 16.74 7.52
C PHE A 17 6.73 15.37 7.57
N LEU A 18 6.02 15.00 6.51
CA LEU A 18 5.37 13.69 6.40
C LEU A 18 6.35 12.52 6.45
N ARG A 19 7.58 12.69 5.93
CA ARG A 19 8.66 11.68 6.03
C ARG A 19 9.26 11.56 7.44
N THR A 20 9.12 12.59 8.27
CA THR A 20 9.60 12.56 9.68
C THR A 20 8.57 12.01 10.65
N LEU A 21 7.32 11.83 10.23
CA LEU A 21 6.35 11.08 11.01
C LEU A 21 6.80 9.61 11.07
N PRO A 22 6.67 8.93 12.23
CA PRO A 22 6.94 7.51 12.31
C PRO A 22 6.10 6.81 11.24
N ALA A 23 6.77 6.19 10.28
CA ALA A 23 6.12 5.39 9.25
C ALA A 23 5.15 4.45 9.96
N GLY A 24 3.87 4.51 9.61
CA GLY A 24 2.88 3.58 10.13
C GLY A 24 3.35 2.17 9.83
N ALA A 25 3.81 1.48 10.87
CA ALA A 25 4.21 0.07 10.92
C ALA A 25 5.11 -0.39 9.74
N GLU A 26 6.42 -0.37 9.99
CA GLU A 26 7.34 -1.50 9.78
C GLU A 26 6.75 -2.67 8.94
N ASN A 27 6.71 -2.51 7.61
CA ASN A 27 6.57 -3.65 6.69
C ASN A 27 7.96 -4.23 6.39
N GLU A 28 8.78 -4.43 7.42
CA GLU A 28 9.80 -5.48 7.31
C GLU A 28 9.02 -6.79 7.22
N PRO A 29 9.30 -7.68 6.26
CA PRO A 29 8.79 -9.04 6.33
C PRO A 29 9.38 -9.65 7.60
N ASP A 30 8.58 -9.64 8.67
CA ASP A 30 8.91 -10.22 9.97
C ASP A 30 9.63 -11.55 9.71
N GLN A 31 10.84 -11.73 10.23
CA GLN A 31 11.66 -12.92 10.04
C GLN A 31 10.89 -14.21 10.42
N ARG A 32 9.81 -14.07 11.21
CA ARG A 32 8.81 -15.11 11.48
C ARG A 32 8.06 -15.61 10.23
N SER A 33 7.77 -14.74 9.27
CA SER A 33 7.10 -15.04 8.00
C SER A 33 7.95 -15.93 7.10
N ALA A 34 9.28 -15.71 7.08
CA ALA A 34 10.21 -16.56 6.33
C ALA A 34 10.29 -17.99 6.91
N HIS A 35 10.23 -18.11 8.25
CA HIS A 35 10.19 -19.42 8.91
C HIS A 35 8.88 -20.19 8.65
N ALA A 36 7.75 -19.47 8.62
CA ALA A 36 6.45 -20.06 8.29
C ALA A 36 6.35 -20.51 6.81
N LEU A 37 6.94 -19.73 5.89
CA LEU A 37 6.97 -20.07 4.46
C LEU A 37 7.87 -21.27 4.18
N THR A 38 9.02 -21.36 4.87
CA THR A 38 9.91 -22.54 4.78
C THR A 38 9.19 -23.82 5.26
N ALA A 39 8.39 -23.74 6.32
CA ALA A 39 7.57 -24.87 6.80
C ALA A 39 6.42 -25.25 5.84
N ALA A 40 5.92 -24.30 5.04
CA ALA A 40 4.89 -24.55 4.03
C ALA A 40 5.46 -25.09 2.70
N THR A 41 6.71 -24.76 2.37
CA THR A 41 7.38 -25.13 1.11
C THR A 41 7.94 -26.56 1.16
N PHE A 42 8.36 -27.04 2.34
CA PHE A 42 8.62 -28.46 2.56
C PHE A 42 7.29 -29.18 2.81
N GLY A 43 6.81 -29.88 1.79
CA GLY A 43 5.53 -30.58 1.80
C GLY A 43 5.26 -31.35 3.09
N ARG A 44 3.99 -31.30 3.51
CA ARG A 44 3.39 -32.20 4.51
C ARG A 44 3.59 -33.66 4.09
N SER A 45 4.75 -34.22 4.42
CA SER A 45 5.03 -35.66 4.39
C SER A 45 5.30 -36.17 5.80
N GLY A 46 4.70 -35.54 6.80
CA GLY A 46 4.52 -36.15 8.12
C GLY A 46 3.35 -37.11 8.05
N THR A 47 3.55 -38.36 8.46
CA THR A 47 2.55 -39.43 8.59
C THR A 47 1.52 -39.15 9.71
N GLY A 48 1.01 -37.93 9.79
CA GLY A 48 -0.09 -37.53 10.65
C GLY A 48 -1.39 -37.62 9.85
N LEU A 49 -2.38 -38.30 10.41
CA LEU A 49 -3.75 -38.31 9.88
C LEU A 49 -4.20 -36.86 9.59
N PRO A 50 -4.96 -36.60 8.50
CA PRO A 50 -5.55 -35.29 8.26
C PRO A 50 -6.23 -34.80 9.54
N HIS A 51 -5.88 -33.59 9.98
CA HIS A 51 -6.56 -32.95 11.11
C HIS A 51 -8.07 -32.99 10.81
N PRO A 52 -8.94 -33.42 11.76
CA PRO A 52 -10.38 -33.46 11.54
C PRO A 52 -10.84 -32.13 10.95
N ALA A 53 -11.72 -32.22 9.95
CA ALA A 53 -12.11 -31.17 9.00
C ALA A 53 -12.77 -29.92 9.61
N THR A 54 -12.66 -29.71 10.92
CA THR A 54 -13.22 -28.58 11.68
C THR A 54 -12.63 -27.22 11.31
N ASP A 55 -11.48 -27.18 10.64
CA ASP A 55 -10.83 -25.93 10.20
C ASP A 55 -11.03 -25.62 8.71
N ARG A 56 -11.71 -26.49 7.94
CA ARG A 56 -11.98 -26.21 6.53
C ARG A 56 -13.24 -25.32 6.46
N PRO A 57 -13.15 -24.11 5.88
CA PRO A 57 -14.32 -23.26 5.69
C PRO A 57 -15.42 -24.02 4.94
N ALA A 58 -16.67 -23.76 5.28
CA ALA A 58 -17.77 -24.26 4.47
C ALA A 58 -17.62 -23.72 3.03
N PRO A 59 -18.05 -24.46 1.98
CA PRO A 59 -17.88 -24.02 0.60
C PRO A 59 -18.39 -22.59 0.33
N ILE A 60 -19.51 -22.21 0.96
CA ILE A 60 -20.08 -20.86 0.87
C ILE A 60 -19.17 -19.79 1.50
N GLU A 61 -18.54 -20.11 2.63
CA GLU A 61 -17.58 -19.21 3.29
C GLU A 61 -16.33 -19.03 2.43
N PHE A 62 -15.87 -20.11 1.79
CA PHE A 62 -14.76 -20.06 0.85
C PHE A 62 -15.05 -19.17 -0.35
N GLU A 63 -16.23 -19.30 -0.96
CA GLU A 63 -16.66 -18.46 -2.09
C GLU A 63 -16.77 -16.98 -1.69
N ARG A 64 -17.30 -16.70 -0.49
CA ARG A 64 -17.38 -15.35 0.05
C ARG A 64 -15.97 -14.75 0.21
N LEU A 65 -15.07 -15.47 0.87
CA LEU A 65 -13.69 -15.02 1.10
C LEU A 65 -12.94 -14.81 -0.22
N ALA A 66 -13.14 -15.71 -1.19
CA ALA A 66 -12.56 -15.56 -2.52
C ALA A 66 -13.03 -14.26 -3.21
N ARG A 67 -14.32 -13.93 -3.07
CA ARG A 67 -14.88 -12.68 -3.59
C ARG A 67 -14.33 -11.45 -2.88
N GLU A 68 -14.28 -11.48 -1.55
CA GLU A 68 -13.73 -10.38 -0.73
C GLU A 68 -12.25 -10.14 -1.07
N ASN A 69 -11.45 -11.20 -1.18
CA ASN A 69 -10.05 -11.10 -1.60
C ASN A 69 -9.88 -10.54 -3.02
N ALA A 70 -10.73 -10.95 -3.97
CA ALA A 70 -10.69 -10.42 -5.33
C ALA A 70 -10.99 -8.91 -5.36
N LEU A 71 -11.98 -8.46 -4.58
CA LEU A 71 -12.30 -7.04 -4.45
C LEU A 71 -11.15 -6.25 -3.80
N MET A 72 -10.54 -6.79 -2.75
CA MET A 72 -9.37 -6.16 -2.12
C MET A 72 -8.20 -6.04 -3.08
N ALA A 73 -7.88 -7.12 -3.81
CA ALA A 73 -6.81 -7.12 -4.80
C ALA A 73 -7.05 -6.06 -5.89
N GLN A 74 -8.29 -5.97 -6.39
CA GLN A 74 -8.67 -4.95 -7.37
C GLN A 74 -8.50 -3.52 -6.81
N HIS A 75 -8.92 -3.26 -5.57
CA HIS A 75 -8.75 -1.96 -4.95
C HIS A 75 -7.28 -1.60 -4.71
N LEU A 76 -6.45 -2.58 -4.35
CA LEU A 76 -5.02 -2.36 -4.19
C LEU A 76 -4.36 -2.01 -5.51
N ASP A 77 -4.73 -2.66 -6.61
CA ASP A 77 -4.20 -2.34 -7.94
C ASP A 77 -4.60 -0.92 -8.40
N VAL A 78 -5.87 -0.56 -8.20
CA VAL A 78 -6.36 0.82 -8.45
C VAL A 78 -5.60 1.84 -7.60
N LEU A 79 -5.38 1.55 -6.31
CA LEU A 79 -4.64 2.45 -5.45
C LEU A 79 -3.16 2.54 -5.85
N ALA A 80 -2.54 1.43 -6.24
CA ALA A 80 -1.16 1.41 -6.71
C ALA A 80 -0.99 2.31 -7.93
N SER A 81 -1.87 2.20 -8.93
CA SER A 81 -1.86 3.07 -10.10
C SER A 81 -2.07 4.54 -9.73
N ALA A 82 -3.02 4.85 -8.83
CA ALA A 82 -3.26 6.20 -8.33
C ALA A 82 -2.03 6.81 -7.63
N LEU A 83 -1.21 5.98 -6.99
CA LEU A 83 -0.01 6.41 -6.27
C LEU A 83 1.27 6.36 -7.12
N GLY A 84 1.21 5.82 -8.34
CA GLY A 84 2.41 5.52 -9.12
C GLY A 84 3.29 4.46 -8.45
N ALA A 85 2.66 3.45 -7.83
CA ALA A 85 3.31 2.26 -7.29
C ALA A 85 3.10 1.05 -8.23
N CYS A 86 3.92 0.01 -8.07
CA CYS A 86 3.71 -1.27 -8.74
C CYS A 86 2.60 -2.04 -8.03
N GLY A 87 1.54 -2.41 -8.77
CA GLY A 87 0.40 -3.18 -8.24
C GLY A 87 0.80 -4.54 -7.66
N ASN A 88 1.87 -5.14 -8.18
CA ASN A 88 2.36 -6.44 -7.72
C ASN A 88 3.21 -6.35 -6.45
N CYS A 89 4.23 -5.50 -6.40
CA CYS A 89 5.24 -5.54 -5.32
C CYS A 89 5.29 -4.32 -4.40
N TRP A 90 4.68 -3.19 -4.79
CA TRP A 90 4.72 -1.94 -4.02
C TRP A 90 6.13 -1.44 -3.66
N GLY A 91 7.16 -1.88 -4.39
CA GLY A 91 8.55 -1.55 -4.17
C GLY A 91 9.24 -2.36 -3.06
N THR A 92 8.60 -3.40 -2.53
CA THR A 92 9.18 -4.27 -1.49
C THR A 92 10.12 -5.35 -2.05
N LEU A 93 9.97 -5.69 -3.35
CA LEU A 93 10.79 -6.69 -4.04
C LEU A 93 11.75 -6.01 -5.01
N HIS A 94 13.05 -6.12 -4.74
CA HIS A 94 14.13 -5.53 -5.55
C HIS A 94 14.25 -6.11 -6.97
N ASP A 95 13.81 -7.35 -7.16
CA ASP A 95 13.90 -8.14 -8.39
C ASP A 95 12.53 -8.38 -9.03
N CYS A 96 11.54 -7.54 -8.72
CA CYS A 96 10.19 -7.64 -9.29
C CYS A 96 10.22 -7.65 -10.83
N GLU A 97 9.55 -8.63 -11.45
CA GLU A 97 9.52 -8.79 -12.91
C GLU A 97 8.81 -7.63 -13.64
N GLU A 98 7.91 -6.91 -12.95
CA GLU A 98 7.16 -5.81 -13.55
C GLU A 98 7.87 -4.45 -13.46
N CYS A 99 8.50 -4.17 -12.32
CA CYS A 99 9.03 -2.82 -12.03
C CYS A 99 10.52 -2.80 -11.66
N HIS A 100 11.18 -3.96 -11.58
CA HIS A 100 12.60 -4.10 -11.26
C HIS A 100 13.03 -3.35 -9.99
N GLY A 101 12.18 -3.37 -8.96
CA GLY A 101 12.44 -2.75 -7.66
C GLY A 101 12.11 -1.27 -7.55
N PHE A 102 11.65 -0.59 -8.61
CA PHE A 102 11.31 0.83 -8.56
C PHE A 102 9.90 1.13 -8.06
N GLY A 103 9.06 0.10 -7.90
CA GLY A 103 7.61 0.20 -7.72
C GLY A 103 7.07 0.75 -6.40
N LYS A 104 7.86 1.49 -5.61
CA LYS A 104 7.35 2.20 -4.43
C LYS A 104 6.40 3.34 -4.85
N PRO A 105 5.50 3.84 -3.98
CA PRO A 105 4.68 5.02 -4.29
C PRO A 105 5.51 6.20 -4.80
N GLY A 106 5.06 6.80 -5.91
CA GLY A 106 5.77 7.84 -6.66
C GLY A 106 7.01 7.37 -7.44
N GLY A 107 7.29 6.06 -7.47
CA GLY A 107 8.38 5.47 -8.24
C GLY A 107 8.07 5.29 -9.73
N LEU A 108 6.78 5.17 -10.06
CA LEU A 108 6.22 5.18 -11.41
C LEU A 108 5.35 6.42 -11.59
N SER A 109 4.99 6.75 -12.84
CA SER A 109 4.02 7.81 -13.11
C SER A 109 2.63 7.41 -12.61
N PRO A 110 1.98 8.21 -11.74
CA PRO A 110 0.60 7.94 -11.34
C PRO A 110 -0.37 7.99 -12.51
N ASP A 111 -1.39 7.14 -12.47
CA ASP A 111 -2.55 7.28 -13.35
C ASP A 111 -3.36 8.52 -12.94
N GLN A 112 -3.56 9.44 -13.89
CA GLN A 112 -4.16 10.74 -13.60
C GLN A 112 -5.62 10.62 -13.17
N GLU A 113 -6.41 9.74 -13.79
CA GLU A 113 -7.83 9.57 -13.47
C GLU A 113 -7.99 8.98 -12.06
N MET A 114 -7.19 7.97 -11.72
CA MET A 114 -7.22 7.34 -10.40
C MET A 114 -6.68 8.27 -9.33
N PHE A 115 -5.63 9.05 -9.62
CA PHE A 115 -5.11 10.08 -8.71
C PHE A 115 -6.18 11.11 -8.36
N ASP A 116 -6.84 11.68 -9.38
CA ASP A 116 -7.89 12.70 -9.19
C ASP A 116 -9.09 12.15 -8.42
N ARG A 117 -9.41 10.87 -8.61
CA ARG A 117 -10.54 10.22 -7.93
C ARG A 117 -10.26 9.85 -6.47
N TYR A 118 -9.06 9.34 -6.16
CA TYR A 118 -8.77 8.74 -4.86
C TYR A 118 -7.80 9.53 -3.99
N VAL A 119 -6.83 10.22 -4.59
CA VAL A 119 -5.74 10.91 -3.86
C VAL A 119 -6.03 12.39 -3.71
N LEU A 120 -6.42 13.06 -4.80
CA LEU A 120 -6.66 14.51 -4.80
C LEU A 120 -7.69 14.99 -3.77
N PRO A 121 -8.81 14.30 -3.50
CA PRO A 121 -9.77 14.72 -2.48
C PRO A 121 -9.17 14.71 -1.07
N VAL A 122 -8.31 13.73 -0.78
CA VAL A 122 -7.62 13.61 0.52
C VAL A 122 -6.59 14.72 0.66
N LEU A 123 -5.78 14.95 -0.37
CA LEU A 123 -4.80 16.05 -0.38
C LEU A 123 -5.49 17.41 -0.23
N THR A 124 -6.61 17.63 -0.90
CA THR A 124 -7.39 18.86 -0.77
C THR A 124 -7.87 19.07 0.66
N ARG A 125 -8.32 18.00 1.34
CA ARG A 125 -8.72 18.05 2.74
C ARG A 125 -7.54 18.38 3.67
N VAL A 126 -6.43 17.64 3.54
CA VAL A 126 -5.27 17.77 4.44
C VAL A 126 -4.53 19.09 4.23
N MET A 127 -4.36 19.53 2.98
CA MET A 127 -3.66 20.79 2.66
C MET A 127 -4.59 22.01 2.75
N GLY A 128 -5.90 21.83 2.52
CA GLY A 128 -6.91 22.88 2.68
C GLY A 128 -7.21 23.22 4.13
N GLU A 129 -6.94 22.30 5.06
CA GLU A 129 -6.92 22.53 6.52
C GLU A 129 -5.53 22.99 7.01
N SER A 130 -4.76 23.73 6.21
CA SER A 130 -3.58 24.41 6.74
C SER A 130 -4.03 25.34 7.87
N PRO A 131 -3.52 25.23 9.11
CA PRO A 131 -3.75 26.21 10.16
C PRO A 131 -2.96 27.47 9.81
N LEU A 132 -3.39 28.17 8.77
CA LEU A 132 -3.17 29.59 8.68
C LEU A 132 -3.98 30.16 9.84
N HIS A 133 -3.27 30.54 10.88
CA HIS A 133 -3.73 31.49 11.86
C HIS A 133 -4.05 32.81 11.12
N PRO A 134 -5.30 33.29 11.18
CA PRO A 134 -5.48 34.72 11.37
C PRO A 134 -6.44 34.98 12.52
N ASP A 135 -5.95 34.92 13.75
CA ASP A 135 -6.53 35.78 14.79
C ASP A 135 -5.94 37.18 14.63
N ILE A 136 -6.57 37.96 13.77
CA ILE A 136 -6.58 39.42 13.90
C ILE A 136 -8.05 39.85 13.94
N ARG A 137 -8.56 40.04 15.15
CA ARG A 137 -9.58 41.02 15.48
C ARG A 137 -9.18 41.76 16.75
#